data_AF-C5L4B1-F1
#
_entry.id   AF-C5L4B1-F1
#
_cell.length_a   1.000
_cell.length_b   1.000
_cell.length_c   1.000
_cell.angle_alpha   90.00
_cell.angle_beta   90.00
_cell.angle_gamma   90.00
#
_symmetry.space_group_name_H-M   'P 1'
#
loop_
_entity.id
_entity.type
_entity.pdbx_description
1 polymer ?
#
loop_
_entity_poly.entity_id
_entity_poly.type
_entity_poly.pdbx_seq_one_letter_code
_entity_poly.pdbx_strand_id
1 'polypeptide(L)'
;FCAVLVLTCHFSGFTVGSPLKDRKSATVATEMASLFTLLGAPASLRPDGGPCFRGRPLAEMLSLRAVRHRVESPYASFSNGLAERAVASVRFLARQLGDKKT
;
A
#
# COMPACT_ATOMS: atom_id res chain seq x y z
N PHE A 1 -10.24 -9.88 -8.84
CA PHE A 1 -9.11 -9.17 -8.18
C PHE A 1 -7.95 -10.15 -8.04
N CYS A 2 -6.70 -9.70 -8.25
CA CYS A 2 -5.51 -10.56 -8.25
C CYS A 2 -4.59 -10.31 -7.03
N ALA A 3 -4.67 -9.12 -6.44
CA ALA A 3 -3.88 -8.76 -5.26
C ALA A 3 -4.67 -7.78 -4.37
N VAL A 4 -4.14 -7.46 -3.19
CA VAL A 4 -4.67 -6.42 -2.30
C VAL A 4 -3.56 -5.40 -2.07
N LEU A 5 -3.85 -4.13 -2.31
CA LEU A 5 -3.01 -3.00 -1.90
C LEU A 5 -3.24 -2.75 -0.42
N VAL A 6 -2.19 -2.82 0.39
CA VAL A 6 -2.25 -2.51 1.82
C VAL A 6 -1.49 -1.21 2.07
N LEU A 7 -2.16 -0.23 2.69
CA LEU A 7 -1.55 1.01 3.18
C LEU A 7 -1.70 1.04 4.69
N THR A 8 -0.61 1.37 5.38
CA THR A 8 -0.60 1.47 6.84
C THR A 8 -0.04 2.82 7.27
N CYS A 9 -0.77 3.53 8.12
CA CYS A 9 -0.27 4.75 8.76
C CYS A 9 0.79 4.39 9.80
N HIS A 10 1.98 4.97 9.67
CA HIS A 10 3.09 4.66 10.57
C HIS A 10 2.85 5.15 12.01
N PHE A 11 2.14 6.28 12.19
CA PHE A 11 1.89 6.87 13.50
C PHE A 11 0.79 6.13 14.27
N SER A 12 -0.35 5.88 13.63
CA SER A 12 -1.53 5.30 14.30
C SER A 12 -1.65 3.78 14.16
N GLY A 13 -0.91 3.17 13.23
CA GLY A 13 -1.10 1.77 12.85
C GLY A 13 -2.38 1.51 12.04
N PHE A 14 -3.14 2.55 11.68
CA PHE A 14 -4.36 2.40 10.89
C PHE A 14 -4.04 1.81 9.52
N THR A 15 -4.66 0.67 9.20
CA THR A 15 -4.40 -0.10 8.00
C THR A 15 -5.64 -0.14 7.11
N VAL A 16 -5.47 0.17 5.82
CA VAL A 16 -6.52 0.03 4.81
C VAL A 16 -6.07 -0.95 3.73
N GLY A 17 -6.99 -1.81 3.28
CA GLY A 17 -6.81 -2.72 2.16
C GLY A 17 -7.74 -2.37 1.01
N SER A 18 -7.22 -2.21 -0.20
CA SER A 18 -8.03 -2.07 -1.43
C SER A 18 -7.72 -3.23 -2.40
N PRO A 19 -8.73 -3.89 -2.98
CA PRO A 19 -8.49 -4.97 -3.93
C PRO A 19 -7.99 -4.43 -5.28
N LEU A 20 -6.91 -5.02 -5.79
CA LEU A 20 -6.31 -4.65 -7.08
C LEU A 20 -6.79 -5.59 -8.19
N LYS A 21 -7.18 -5.01 -9.33
CA LYS A 21 -7.47 -5.77 -10.55
C LYS A 21 -6.21 -6.45 -11.10
N ASP A 22 -5.10 -5.72 -11.12
CA ASP A 22 -3.80 -6.16 -11.61
C ASP A 22 -2.65 -5.43 -10.87
N ARG A 23 -1.40 -5.90 -11.04
CA ARG A 23 -0.22 -5.36 -10.35
C ARG A 23 0.53 -4.29 -11.16
N LYS A 24 -0.08 -3.69 -12.18
CA LYS A 24 0.58 -2.60 -12.94
C LYS A 24 0.63 -1.33 -12.11
N SER A 25 1.69 -0.55 -12.32
CA SER A 25 1.90 0.71 -11.60
C SER A 25 0.76 1.71 -11.80
N ALA A 26 0.14 1.75 -13.00
CA ALA A 26 -1.01 2.62 -13.27
C ALA A 26 -2.23 2.26 -12.39
N THR A 27 -2.57 0.97 -12.30
CA THR A 27 -3.68 0.50 -11.45
C THR A 27 -3.41 0.80 -9.97
N VAL A 28 -2.17 0.58 -9.51
CA VAL A 28 -1.75 0.92 -8.14
C VAL A 28 -1.86 2.43 -7.88
N ALA A 29 -1.43 3.27 -8.82
CA ALA A 29 -1.50 4.72 -8.69
C ALA A 29 -2.96 5.22 -8.57
N THR A 30 -3.87 4.70 -9.40
CA THR A 30 -5.30 5.04 -9.34
C THR A 30 -5.91 4.63 -8.01
N GLU A 31 -5.72 3.39 -7.58
CA GLU A 31 -6.27 2.90 -6.31
C GLU A 31 -5.70 3.67 -5.10
N MET A 32 -4.39 3.96 -5.13
CA MET A 32 -3.75 4.74 -4.09
C MET A 32 -4.26 6.18 -4.05
N ALA A 33 -4.51 6.80 -5.20
CA ALA A 33 -5.10 8.14 -5.28
C ALA A 33 -6.54 8.18 -4.73
N SER A 34 -7.33 7.12 -4.97
CA SER A 34 -8.66 6.96 -4.37
C SER A 34 -8.56 6.88 -2.84
N LEU A 35 -7.62 6.09 -2.32
CA LEU A 35 -7.38 5.99 -0.87
C LEU A 35 -6.90 7.33 -0.27
N PHE A 36 -6.05 8.09 -0.96
CA PHE A 36 -5.64 9.42 -0.52
C PHE A 36 -6.78 10.44 -0.56
N THR A 37 -7.75 10.28 -1.45
CA THR A 37 -8.94 11.13 -1.47
C THR A 37 -9.86 10.82 -0.28
N LEU A 38 -9.93 9.55 0.13
CA LEU A 38 -10.73 9.12 1.28
C LEU A 38 -10.08 9.46 2.63
N LEU A 39 -8.78 9.24 2.77
CA LEU A 39 -8.06 9.32 4.05
C LEU A 39 -7.21 10.58 4.21
N GLY A 40 -7.00 11.32 3.12
CA GLY A 40 -5.98 12.36 3.01
C GLY A 40 -4.65 11.83 2.45
N ALA A 41 -3.93 12.70 1.75
CA ALA A 41 -2.60 12.38 1.23
C ALA A 41 -1.55 12.53 2.36
N PRO A 42 -0.65 11.56 2.53
CA PRO A 42 0.40 11.64 3.55
C PRO A 42 1.53 12.57 3.11
N ALA A 43 2.29 13.10 4.07
CA ALA A 43 3.49 13.89 3.75
C ALA A 43 4.60 13.05 3.07
N SER A 44 4.67 11.75 3.41
CA SER A 44 5.64 10.82 2.83
C SER A 44 5.05 9.42 2.69
N LEU A 45 5.36 8.80 1.55
CA LEU A 45 5.04 7.39 1.30
C LEU A 45 6.34 6.58 1.27
N ARG A 46 6.31 5.44 1.95
CA ARG A 46 7.42 4.50 2.01
C ARG A 46 6.96 3.12 1.51
N PRO A 47 7.00 2.88 0.20
CA PRO A 47 6.69 1.57 -0.36
C PRO A 47 7.92 0.66 -0.36
N ASP A 48 7.65 -0.64 -0.52
CA ASP A 48 8.70 -1.61 -0.77
C ASP A 48 9.34 -1.39 -2.15
N GLY A 49 10.44 -2.10 -2.42
CA GLY A 49 11.14 -2.07 -3.70
C GLY A 49 10.40 -2.75 -4.85
N GLY A 50 9.10 -3.01 -4.74
CA GLY A 50 8.31 -3.68 -5.76
C GLY A 50 8.27 -2.91 -7.09
N PRO A 51 8.26 -3.60 -8.24
CA PRO A 51 8.23 -2.95 -9.56
C PRO A 51 6.96 -2.11 -9.78
N CYS A 52 5.85 -2.46 -9.13
CA CYS A 52 4.60 -1.70 -9.17
C CYS A 52 4.73 -0.30 -8.53
N PHE A 53 5.64 -0.13 -7.56
CA PHE A 53 5.86 1.14 -6.88
C PHE A 53 6.96 2.00 -7.52
N ARG A 54 7.69 1.49 -8.52
CA ARG A 54 8.75 2.24 -9.21
C ARG A 54 8.32 2.83 -10.56
N GLY A 55 7.08 2.58 -10.99
CA GLY A 55 6.60 3.06 -12.28
C GLY A 55 6.36 4.57 -12.33
N ARG A 56 6.53 5.15 -13.52
CA ARG A 56 6.25 6.58 -13.79
C ARG A 56 4.84 7.03 -13.36
N PRO A 57 3.76 6.25 -13.61
CA PRO A 57 2.41 6.68 -13.23
C PRO A 57 2.26 6.95 -11.73
N LEU A 58 2.91 6.12 -10.90
CA LEU A 58 2.88 6.32 -9.45
C LEU A 58 3.70 7.55 -9.05
N ALA A 59 4.89 7.72 -9.62
CA ALA A 59 5.74 8.89 -9.32
C ALA A 59 5.05 10.21 -9.68
N GLU A 60 4.37 10.26 -10.84
CA GLU A 60 3.58 11.42 -11.28
C GLU A 60 2.43 11.71 -10.32
N MET A 61 1.66 10.67 -9.93
CA MET A 61 0.56 10.81 -8.97
C MET A 61 1.04 11.34 -7.61
N LEU A 62 2.15 10.79 -7.09
CA LEU A 62 2.72 11.25 -5.82
C LEU A 62 3.21 12.70 -5.92
N SER A 63 3.81 13.08 -7.04
CA SER A 63 4.27 14.45 -7.30
C SER A 63 3.10 15.43 -7.35
N LEU A 64 2.00 15.08 -8.03
CA LEU A 64 0.77 15.88 -8.09
C LEU A 64 0.13 16.09 -6.72
N ARG A 65 0.29 15.13 -5.81
CA ARG A 65 -0.25 15.18 -4.44
C ARG A 65 0.76 15.72 -3.41
N ALA A 66 1.92 16.22 -3.85
CA ALA A 66 3.02 16.69 -3.01
C ALA A 66 3.50 15.66 -1.97
N VAL A 67 3.38 14.36 -2.29
CA VAL A 67 3.80 13.26 -1.42
C VAL A 67 5.25 12.92 -1.68
N ARG A 68 6.08 12.94 -0.64
CA ARG A 68 7.49 12.54 -0.76
C ARG A 68 7.59 11.03 -0.90
N HIS A 69 8.01 10.56 -2.07
CA HIS A 69 8.23 9.15 -2.33
C HIS A 69 9.63 8.72 -1.86
N ARG A 70 9.71 7.93 -0.78
CA ARG A 70 10.96 7.36 -0.28
C ARG A 70 10.96 5.85 -0.48
N VAL A 71 11.54 5.41 -1.60
CA VAL A 71 11.79 3.98 -1.83
C VAL A 71 12.84 3.52 -0.83
N GLU A 72 12.57 2.45 -0.10
CA GLU A 72 13.55 1.92 0.85
C GLU A 72 14.83 1.46 0.13
N SER A 73 15.97 1.78 0.75
CA SER A 73 17.25 1.17 0.40
C SER A 73 17.20 -0.32 0.77
N PRO A 74 17.79 -1.22 -0.04
CA PRO A 74 17.79 -2.67 0.23
C PRO A 74 18.32 -3.07 1.61
N TYR A 75 19.06 -2.19 2.29
CA TYR A 75 19.68 -2.43 3.60
C TYR A 75 18.82 -1.97 4.80
N ALA A 76 17.61 -1.44 4.57
CA ALA A 76 16.73 -0.91 5.61
C ALA A 76 15.55 -1.84 5.94
N SER A 77 15.74 -3.17 5.84
CA SER A 77 14.69 -4.19 5.99
C SER A 77 13.88 -4.07 7.31
N PHE A 78 14.46 -3.47 8.35
CA PHE A 78 13.78 -3.25 9.63
C PHE A 78 12.61 -2.27 9.54
N SER A 79 12.65 -1.29 8.63
CA SER A 79 11.63 -0.23 8.61
C SER A 79 10.33 -0.61 7.92
N ASN A 80 10.30 -1.70 7.16
CA ASN A 80 9.07 -2.23 6.55
C ASN A 80 8.30 -3.21 7.45
N GLY A 81 8.82 -3.53 8.65
CA GLY A 81 8.21 -4.52 9.54
C GLY A 81 6.77 -4.19 9.96
N LEU A 82 6.39 -2.90 9.99
CA LEU A 82 5.01 -2.50 10.25
C LEU A 82 4.07 -2.91 9.09
N ALA A 83 4.50 -2.72 7.84
CA ALA A 83 3.69 -3.11 6.68
C ALA A 83 3.59 -4.64 6.59
N GLU A 84 4.67 -5.36 6.86
CA GLU A 84 4.66 -6.84 6.89
C GLU A 84 3.70 -7.38 7.96
N ARG A 85 3.72 -6.77 9.16
CA ARG A 85 2.77 -7.11 10.23
C ARG A 85 1.34 -6.81 9.81
N ALA A 86 1.08 -5.66 9.20
CA ALA A 86 -0.24 -5.29 8.70
C ALA A 86 -0.76 -6.30 7.66
N VAL A 87 0.08 -6.70 6.70
CA VAL A 87 -0.26 -7.74 5.71
C VAL A 87 -0.57 -9.07 6.40
N ALA A 88 0.19 -9.47 7.42
CA ALA A 88 -0.07 -10.68 8.19
C ALA A 88 -1.43 -10.63 8.91
N SER A 89 -1.77 -9.50 9.54
CA SER A 89 -3.06 -9.27 10.18
C SER A 89 -4.22 -9.32 9.18
N VAL A 90 -4.09 -8.65 8.02
CA VAL A 90 -5.11 -8.69 6.96
C VAL A 90 -5.29 -10.12 6.44
N ARG A 91 -4.21 -10.88 6.24
CA ARG A 91 -4.28 -12.28 5.79
C ARG A 91 -4.96 -13.18 6.81
N PHE A 92 -4.68 -12.97 8.11
CA PHE A 92 -5.33 -13.72 9.19
C PHE A 92 -6.85 -13.49 9.18
N LEU A 93 -7.28 -12.22 9.14
CA LEU A 93 -8.70 -11.86 9.09
C LEU A 93 -9.39 -12.41 7.84
N ALA A 94 -8.75 -12.29 6.67
CA ALA A 94 -9.30 -12.81 5.42
C ALA A 94 -9.52 -14.33 5.45
N ARG A 95 -8.63 -15.08 6.10
CA ARG A 95 -8.78 -16.53 6.30
C ARG A 95 -9.96 -16.84 7.21
N GLN A 96 -10.08 -16.15 8.35
CA GLN A 96 -11.20 -16.37 9.28
C GLN A 96 -12.56 -16.06 8.65
N LEU A 97 -12.63 -15.03 7.80
CA LEU A 97 -13.85 -14.69 7.06
C LEU A 97 -14.16 -15.70 5.94
N GLY A 98 -13.13 -16.25 5.29
CA GLY A 98 -13.31 -17.29 4.26
C GLY A 98 -13.71 -18.66 4.81
N ASP A 99 -13.31 -18.97 6.05
CA ASP A 99 -13.61 -20.23 6.74
C ASP A 99 -15.06 -20.28 7.26
N LYS A 100 -15.64 -19.10 7.57
CA LYS A 100 -17.06 -18.94 7.92
C LYS A 100 -18.02 -19.06 6.72
N LYS A 101 -17.74 -19.94 5.76
CA LYS A 101 -18.78 -20.45 4.86
C LYS A 101 -19.70 -21.38 5.66
N THR A 102 -20.61 -20.78 6.42
CA THR A 102 -21.90 -21.36 6.79
C THR A 102 -22.94 -20.84 5.82
#